data_AF-A0A0C9SS15-F1
#
_entry.id   AF-A0A0C9SS15-F1
#
_cell.length_a   1.000
_cell.length_b   1.000
_cell.length_c   1.000
_cell.angle_alpha   90.00
_cell.angle_beta   90.00
_cell.angle_gamma   90.00
#
_symmetry.space_group_name_H-M   'P 1'
#
loop_
_entity.id
_entity.type
_entity.pdbx_description
1 polymer ?
#
loop_
_entity_poly.entity_id
_entity_poly.type
_entity_poly.pdbx_seq_one_letter_code
_entity_poly.pdbx_strand_id
1 'polypeptide(L)'
;MIDILSRLRPSYEKPRRQQKYVDPDPRKEAENARHLAKYVFPRQYGLSSPFCPTIQSKRDAFKIREYSDRENEIKTKGSCKTPKRLKDVLGLLDKIIWRHGKCAYKPLRDKTCPSKVSLTH
;
A
#
# COMPACT_ATOMS: atom_id res chain seq x y z
N MET A 1 6.97 7.20 8.91
CA MET A 1 6.84 6.60 7.57
C MET A 1 5.37 6.20 7.40
N ILE A 2 4.67 6.76 6.40
CA ILE A 2 3.27 6.43 6.11
C ILE A 2 3.29 5.34 5.05
N ASP A 3 2.60 4.22 5.28
CA ASP A 3 2.50 3.14 4.30
C ASP A 3 1.61 3.52 3.10
N ILE A 4 1.76 2.81 1.99
CA ILE A 4 1.02 3.11 0.75
C ILE A 4 -0.50 3.02 0.92
N LEU A 5 -1.02 2.09 1.73
CA LEU A 5 -2.47 1.97 1.92
C LEU A 5 -3.00 3.16 2.71
N SER A 6 -2.28 3.60 3.74
CA SER A 6 -2.60 4.82 4.49
C SER A 6 -2.53 6.08 3.62
N ARG A 7 -1.62 6.12 2.62
CA ARG A 7 -1.54 7.23 1.65
C ARG A 7 -2.71 7.24 0.67
N LEU A 8 -3.19 6.07 0.24
CA LEU A 8 -4.31 5.93 -0.70
C LEU A 8 -5.67 6.12 -0.03
N ARG A 9 -5.85 5.57 1.18
CA ARG A 9 -7.09 5.63 1.94
C ARG A 9 -6.83 5.50 3.44
N PRO A 10 -6.70 6.61 4.19
CA PRO A 10 -6.45 6.57 5.63
C PRO A 10 -7.50 5.77 6.40
N SER A 11 -7.07 4.88 7.30
CA SER A 11 -7.94 4.01 8.12
C SER A 11 -8.43 4.65 9.43
N TYR A 12 -7.92 5.84 9.77
CA TYR A 12 -8.13 6.50 11.07
C TYR A 12 -8.62 7.94 10.97
N GLU A 13 -9.18 8.35 9.84
CA GLU A 13 -9.82 9.67 9.78
C GLU A 13 -10.98 9.72 10.78
N LYS A 14 -10.83 10.54 11.82
CA LYS A 14 -11.95 10.89 12.70
C LYS A 14 -13.04 11.49 11.80
N PRO A 15 -14.29 11.02 11.85
CA PRO A 15 -15.34 11.61 11.04
C PRO A 15 -15.41 13.10 11.37
N ARG A 16 -15.06 13.95 10.39
CA ARG A 16 -15.36 15.38 10.49
C ARG A 16 -16.88 15.45 10.54
N ARG A 17 -17.42 16.07 11.59
CA ARG A 17 -18.82 16.01 12.03
C ARG A 17 -19.90 16.30 10.96
N GLN A 18 -19.56 16.69 9.72
CA GLN A 18 -20.48 17.00 8.63
C GLN A 18 -19.87 16.78 7.23
N GLN A 19 -19.19 15.65 6.96
CA GLN A 19 -18.79 15.33 5.58
C GLN A 19 -19.98 14.74 4.81
N LYS A 20 -20.47 15.45 3.79
CA LYS A 20 -21.40 14.91 2.80
C LYS A 20 -20.75 13.68 2.15
N TYR A 21 -21.49 12.58 2.07
CA TYR A 21 -21.04 11.41 1.31
C TYR A 21 -20.81 11.85 -0.14
N VAL A 22 -19.58 11.64 -0.63
CA VAL A 22 -19.20 11.86 -2.02
C VAL A 22 -18.99 10.49 -2.63
N ASP A 23 -19.66 10.21 -3.73
CA ASP A 23 -19.50 8.94 -4.42
C ASP A 23 -18.06 8.82 -4.96
N PRO A 24 -17.40 7.66 -4.82
CA PRO A 24 -16.03 7.49 -5.31
C PRO A 24 -15.97 7.60 -6.83
N ASP A 25 -14.97 8.32 -7.36
CA ASP A 25 -14.70 8.35 -8.79
C ASP A 25 -14.06 7.02 -9.24
N PRO A 26 -14.72 6.23 -10.12
CA PRO A 26 -14.21 4.94 -10.58
C PRO A 26 -12.85 5.05 -11.28
N ARG A 27 -12.53 6.19 -11.91
CA ARG A 27 -11.24 6.40 -12.57
C ARG A 27 -10.13 6.50 -11.54
N LYS A 28 -10.36 7.26 -10.47
CA LYS A 28 -9.42 7.43 -9.37
C LYS A 28 -9.21 6.12 -8.60
N GLU A 29 -10.26 5.34 -8.39
CA GLU A 29 -10.15 4.00 -7.78
C GLU A 29 -9.27 3.07 -8.63
N ALA A 30 -9.51 3.04 -9.94
CA ALA A 30 -8.68 2.26 -10.86
C ALA A 30 -7.22 2.73 -10.88
N GLU A 31 -6.96 4.03 -10.81
CA GLU A 31 -5.61 4.59 -10.70
C GLU A 31 -4.93 4.18 -9.39
N ASN A 32 -5.62 4.27 -8.26
CA ASN A 32 -5.12 3.85 -6.95
C ASN A 32 -4.77 2.36 -6.95
N ALA A 33 -5.62 1.50 -7.52
CA ALA A 33 -5.38 0.08 -7.64
C ALA A 33 -4.14 -0.24 -8.50
N ARG A 34 -3.98 0.46 -9.64
CA ARG A 34 -2.78 0.34 -10.50
C ARG A 34 -1.52 0.83 -9.80
N HIS A 35 -1.62 1.90 -8.99
CA HIS A 35 -0.50 2.41 -8.23
C HIS A 35 -0.08 1.43 -7.13
N LEU A 36 -1.04 0.89 -6.37
CA LEU A 36 -0.81 -0.17 -5.40
C LEU A 36 -0.20 -1.42 -6.05
N ALA A 37 -0.61 -1.78 -7.27
CA ALA A 37 -0.05 -2.91 -7.99
C ALA A 37 1.48 -2.79 -8.22
N LYS A 38 2.01 -1.57 -8.35
CA LYS A 38 3.46 -1.32 -8.47
C LYS A 38 4.20 -1.60 -7.17
N TYR A 39 3.56 -1.40 -6.02
CA TYR A 39 4.11 -1.75 -4.71
C TYR A 39 4.08 -3.25 -4.45
N VAL A 40 2.97 -3.92 -4.79
CA VAL A 40 2.78 -5.36 -4.53
C VAL A 40 3.52 -6.23 -5.54
N PHE A 41 3.53 -5.84 -6.81
CA PHE A 41 4.12 -6.62 -7.91
C PHE A 41 5.24 -5.86 -8.64
N PRO A 42 6.24 -5.30 -7.94
CA PRO A 42 7.22 -4.38 -8.53
C PRO A 42 7.96 -5.00 -9.72
N ARG A 43 8.30 -6.30 -9.63
CA ARG A 43 8.99 -7.03 -10.69
C ARG A 43 8.23 -7.07 -12.01
N GLN A 44 6.90 -7.17 -11.97
CA GLN A 44 6.07 -7.20 -13.19
C GLN A 44 6.04 -5.84 -13.90
N TYR A 45 6.32 -4.76 -13.16
CA TYR A 45 6.47 -3.40 -13.68
C TYR A 45 7.93 -3.05 -14.00
N GLY A 46 8.86 -3.98 -13.85
CA GLY A 46 10.30 -3.74 -14.03
C GLY A 46 10.89 -2.81 -12.97
N LEU A 47 10.29 -2.77 -11.79
CA LEU A 47 10.83 -2.11 -10.60
C LEU A 47 11.69 -3.12 -9.82
N SER A 48 12.61 -2.63 -8.99
CA SER A 48 13.50 -3.47 -8.19
C SER A 48 12.72 -4.39 -7.23
N SER A 49 13.31 -5.45 -6.70
CA SER A 49 12.59 -6.31 -5.76
C SER A 49 13.55 -6.85 -4.71
N PRO A 50 13.14 -6.96 -3.43
CA PRO A 50 13.95 -7.62 -2.43
C PRO A 50 14.23 -9.09 -2.79
N PHE A 51 13.35 -9.72 -3.56
CA PHE A 51 13.47 -11.13 -3.96
C PHE A 51 14.26 -11.33 -5.26
N CYS A 52 14.61 -10.25 -5.97
CA CYS A 52 15.43 -10.29 -7.18
C CYS A 52 16.40 -9.10 -7.13
N PRO A 53 17.43 -9.15 -6.27
CA PRO A 53 18.43 -8.10 -6.23
C PRO A 53 19.15 -8.06 -7.58
N THR A 54 18.99 -6.96 -8.32
CA THR A 54 19.85 -6.65 -9.46
C THR A 54 21.19 -6.22 -8.90
N ILE A 55 22.08 -7.19 -8.67
CA ILE A 55 23.45 -6.94 -8.25
C ILE A 55 24.17 -6.33 -9.46
N GLN A 56 24.24 -4.99 -9.51
CA GLN A 56 24.92 -4.26 -10.58
C GLN A 56 26.44 -4.20 -10.33
N SER A 57 26.90 -4.39 -9.09
CA SER A 57 28.32 -4.51 -8.74
C SER A 57 28.53 -5.21 -7.39
N LYS A 58 29.76 -5.73 -7.12
CA LYS A 58 30.15 -6.27 -5.80
C LYS A 58 30.01 -5.24 -4.66
N ARG A 59 30.03 -3.93 -4.98
CA ARG A 59 29.83 -2.83 -4.00
C ARG A 59 28.35 -2.63 -3.63
N ASP A 60 27.42 -2.98 -4.52
CA ASP A 60 25.97 -2.86 -4.27
C ASP A 60 25.41 -3.98 -3.41
N ALA A 61 26.14 -5.09 -3.23
CA ALA A 61 25.73 -6.23 -2.42
C ALA A 61 25.42 -5.87 -0.96
N PHE A 62 26.02 -4.78 -0.45
CA PHE A 62 25.84 -4.30 0.93
C PHE A 62 24.88 -3.11 1.03
N LYS A 63 24.37 -2.58 -0.08
CA LYS A 63 23.43 -1.45 -0.07
C LYS A 63 22.01 -2.01 0.04
N ILE A 64 21.55 -2.19 1.28
CA ILE A 64 20.14 -2.53 1.57
C ILE A 64 19.28 -1.42 0.96
N ARG A 65 18.56 -1.75 -0.12
CA ARG A 65 17.62 -0.80 -0.72
C ARG A 65 16.41 -0.69 0.19
N GLU A 66 15.95 0.54 0.39
CA GLU A 66 14.70 0.80 1.10
C GLU A 66 13.53 0.49 0.15
N TYR A 67 12.90 -0.67 0.35
CA TYR A 67 11.76 -1.10 -0.48
C TYR A 67 10.40 -0.63 0.05
N SER A 68 10.40 0.07 1.19
CA SER A 68 9.19 0.54 1.90
C SER A 68 8.54 1.73 1.21
N ASP A 69 9.32 2.72 0.76
CA ASP A 69 8.85 3.83 -0.07
C ASP A 69 9.47 3.73 -1.47
N ARG A 70 8.60 3.61 -2.47
CA ARG A 70 8.99 3.38 -3.87
C ARG A 70 8.47 4.47 -4.80
N GLU A 71 7.95 5.57 -4.25
CA GLU A 71 7.39 6.66 -5.06
C GLU A 71 8.42 7.24 -6.02
N ASN A 72 9.65 7.45 -5.56
CA ASN A 72 10.70 8.00 -6.40
C ASN A 72 10.99 7.08 -7.59
N GLU A 73 11.12 5.78 -7.35
CA GLU A 73 11.35 4.79 -8.40
C GLU A 73 10.17 4.69 -9.37
N ILE A 74 8.93 4.71 -8.87
CA ILE A 74 7.71 4.70 -9.69
C ILE A 74 7.63 5.97 -10.56
N LYS A 75 7.95 7.13 -10.00
CA LYS A 75 7.98 8.41 -10.73
C LYS A 75 9.06 8.40 -11.82
N THR A 76 10.28 7.96 -11.48
CA THR A 76 11.38 7.84 -12.45
C THR A 76 11.06 6.85 -13.56
N LYS A 77 10.36 5.75 -13.27
CA LYS A 77 9.91 4.78 -14.28
C LYS A 77 8.89 5.38 -15.25
N GLY A 78 8.07 6.32 -14.77
CA GLY A 78 7.05 6.99 -15.55
C GLY A 78 5.81 6.14 -15.84
N SER A 79 5.05 6.57 -16.85
CA SER A 79 3.83 5.87 -17.26
C SER A 79 4.15 4.51 -17.85
N CYS A 80 3.48 3.47 -17.34
CA CYS A 80 3.64 2.10 -17.82
C CYS A 80 2.28 1.42 -17.91
N LYS A 81 2.11 0.58 -18.94
CA LYS A 81 0.91 -0.23 -19.11
C LYS A 81 0.83 -1.28 -17.99
N THR A 82 -0.38 -1.57 -17.53
CA THR A 82 -0.60 -2.68 -16.61
C THR A 82 -0.32 -4.01 -17.33
N PRO A 83 0.59 -4.85 -16.81
CA PRO A 83 0.88 -6.16 -17.38
C PRO A 83 -0.40 -7.02 -17.49
N LYS A 84 -0.55 -7.77 -18.58
CA LYS A 84 -1.78 -8.56 -18.87
C LYS A 84 -2.19 -9.44 -17.70
N ARG A 85 -1.22 -10.12 -17.06
CA ARG A 85 -1.44 -11.03 -15.93
C ARG A 85 -1.93 -10.34 -14.65
N LEU A 86 -1.74 -9.03 -14.52
CA LEU A 86 -2.16 -8.27 -13.33
C LEU A 86 -3.53 -7.61 -13.48
N LYS A 87 -4.13 -7.63 -14.68
CA LYS A 87 -5.43 -6.99 -14.93
C LYS A 87 -6.51 -7.51 -13.99
N ASP A 88 -6.60 -8.83 -13.84
CA ASP A 88 -7.65 -9.47 -13.04
C ASP A 88 -7.44 -9.26 -11.53
N VAL A 89 -6.21 -8.96 -11.11
CA VAL A 89 -5.86 -8.72 -9.71
C VAL A 89 -6.22 -7.30 -9.26
N LEU A 90 -6.37 -6.34 -10.18
CA LEU A 90 -6.67 -4.94 -9.84
C LEU A 90 -7.95 -4.81 -9.00
N GLY A 91 -8.99 -5.60 -9.30
CA GLY A 91 -10.23 -5.58 -8.51
C GLY A 91 -10.06 -6.10 -7.08
N LEU A 92 -9.07 -6.97 -6.83
CA LEU A 92 -8.73 -7.40 -5.48
C LEU A 92 -7.93 -6.33 -4.73
N LEU A 93 -7.01 -5.66 -5.41
CA LEU A 93 -6.22 -4.57 -4.85
C LEU A 93 -7.11 -3.39 -4.44
N ASP A 94 -8.09 -3.05 -5.26
CA ASP A 94 -9.08 -2.03 -4.94
C ASP A 94 -9.88 -2.39 -3.67
N LYS A 95 -10.35 -3.65 -3.56
CA LYS A 95 -10.98 -4.15 -2.33
C LYS A 95 -10.06 -4.08 -1.12
N ILE A 96 -8.75 -4.32 -1.28
CA ILE A 96 -7.78 -4.18 -0.18
C ILE A 96 -7.70 -2.72 0.28
N ILE A 97 -7.61 -1.75 -0.64
CA ILE A 97 -7.59 -0.32 -0.32
C ILE A 97 -8.85 0.05 0.45
N TRP A 98 -10.02 -0.37 -0.04
CA TRP A 98 -11.30 -0.09 0.60
C TRP A 98 -11.40 -0.69 2.01
N ARG A 99 -11.02 -1.96 2.17
CA ARG A 99 -11.04 -2.66 3.47
C ARG A 99 -10.06 -2.05 4.45
N HIS A 100 -8.87 -1.66 4.00
CA HIS A 100 -7.89 -0.96 4.82
C HIS A 100 -8.51 0.32 5.40
N GLY A 101 -9.12 1.17 4.57
CA GLY A 101 -9.75 2.41 5.02
C GLY A 101 -10.91 2.22 6.02
N LYS A 102 -11.53 1.04 6.04
CA LYS A 102 -12.60 0.69 7.00
C LYS A 102 -12.11 -0.12 8.20
N CYS A 103 -10.84 -0.53 8.20
CA CYS A 103 -10.32 -1.41 9.22
C CYS A 103 -10.14 -0.65 10.53
N ALA A 104 -10.90 -1.04 11.54
CA ALA A 104 -10.80 -0.49 12.89
C ALA A 104 -9.59 -1.07 13.63
N TYR A 105 -8.39 -0.70 13.19
CA TYR A 105 -7.13 -1.24 13.69
C TYR A 105 -6.95 -1.03 15.20
N LYS A 106 -7.48 0.07 15.79
CA LYS A 106 -7.41 0.30 17.24
C LYS A 106 -8.24 -0.73 18.02
N PRO A 107 -9.56 -0.89 17.78
CA PRO A 107 -10.33 -1.99 18.37
C PRO A 107 -9.74 -3.38 18.12
N LEU A 108 -9.20 -3.63 16.92
CA LEU A 108 -8.55 -4.90 16.59
C LEU A 108 -7.33 -5.16 17.49
N ARG A 109 -6.46 -4.16 17.64
CA ARG A 109 -5.30 -4.22 18.53
C ARG A 109 -5.73 -4.40 19.97
N ASP A 110 -6.69 -3.61 20.45
CA ASP A 110 -7.12 -3.64 21.85
C ASP A 110 -7.77 -4.99 22.21
N LYS A 111 -8.33 -5.72 21.23
CA LYS A 111 -8.83 -7.09 21.40
C LYS A 111 -7.72 -8.15 21.53
N THR A 112 -6.62 -8.02 20.80
CA THR A 112 -5.54 -9.03 20.75
C THR A 112 -4.38 -8.74 21.70
N CYS A 113 -4.08 -7.46 21.92
CA CYS A 113 -3.01 -6.98 22.78
C CYS A 113 -3.48 -5.68 23.46
N PRO A 114 -4.30 -5.79 24.52
CA PRO A 114 -4.74 -4.62 25.27
C PRO A 114 -3.51 -3.93 25.88
N SER A 115 -3.34 -2.64 25.61
CA SER A 115 -2.20 -1.87 26.11
C SER A 115 -2.24 -1.64 27.62
N LYS A 116 -3.34 -1.99 28.28
CA LYS A 116 -3.49 -1.99 29.73
C LYS A 116 -3.48 -3.46 30.18
N VAL A 117 -2.39 -3.88 30.79
CA VAL A 117 -2.35 -5.15 31.54
C VAL A 117 -3.21 -4.93 32.78
N SER A 118 -4.35 -5.60 32.87
CA SER A 118 -5.03 -5.73 34.15
C SER A 118 -4.20 -6.68 35.01
N LEU A 119 -3.35 -6.14 35.89
CA LEU A 119 -2.82 -6.89 37.02
C LEU A 119 -4.04 -7.35 37.83
N THR A 120 -4.48 -8.55 37.55
CA THR A 120 -5.55 -9.20 38.29
C THR A 120 -4.85 -9.99 39.39
N HIS A 121 -5.08 -9.56 40.62
CA HIS A 121 -4.60 -10.13 41.87
C HIS A 121 -5.55 -11.23 42.34
#